data_AF-A0A8H7LDU1-F1
#
_entry.id   AF-A0A8H7LDU1-F1
#
_cell.length_a   1.000
_cell.length_b   1.000
_cell.length_c   1.000
_cell.angle_alpha   90.00
_cell.angle_beta   90.00
_cell.angle_gamma   90.00
#
_symmetry.space_group_name_H-M   'P 1'
#
loop_
_entity.id
_entity.type
_entity.pdbx_description
1 polymer ?
#
loop_
_entity_poly.entity_id
_entity_poly.type
_entity_poly.pdbx_seq_one_letter_code
_entity_poly.pdbx_strand_id
1 'polypeptide(L)'
;MSETQQRNWSKAISRIVLESSFFAPYMGVQYFAAESELWPVFLATCIPAALLSMGVFLLLAVTIFPIYAFVTTMVTGPFGLISAIITLFLLSRQLTVWLLNIVFIRQVQASIFDTVLKKEGAGDIAIRHEFMHSRYTPKKPMQHRLYYQFLPFISREVFYILLGIIPLVGPFIVIFIQAPIKGYKTHKHYYHLMMWNYVQINRFYKEYQSDYTAFGIGALLLEMVPGLTVFFMFTNNIGMALWTARYHRDFEDFMRDSSDKPSEKAKEMELWLNALKDDKSTHRADVTQ
;
A
#
# COMPACT_ATOMS: atom_id res chain seq x y z
N MET A 1 -36.03 -2.79 -6.01
CA MET A 1 -35.52 -1.82 -5.02
C MET A 1 -35.34 -0.51 -5.76
N SER A 2 -35.98 0.60 -5.35
CA SER A 2 -35.91 1.86 -6.12
C SER A 2 -34.46 2.38 -6.20
N GLU A 3 -34.06 2.96 -7.34
CA GLU A 3 -32.70 3.50 -7.55
C GLU A 3 -32.28 4.49 -6.47
N THR A 4 -33.24 5.26 -5.95
CA THR A 4 -33.03 6.20 -4.84
C THR A 4 -32.66 5.49 -3.54
N GLN A 5 -33.25 4.32 -3.29
CA GLN A 5 -32.91 3.50 -2.14
C GLN A 5 -31.52 2.89 -2.32
N GLN A 6 -31.22 2.25 -3.46
CA GLN A 6 -29.88 1.72 -3.75
C GLN A 6 -28.78 2.77 -3.61
N ARG A 7 -29.01 4.00 -4.09
CA ARG A 7 -28.05 5.11 -4.00
C ARG A 7 -27.86 5.65 -2.57
N ASN A 8 -28.86 5.55 -1.69
CA ASN A 8 -28.70 5.93 -0.28
C ASN A 8 -27.96 4.85 0.51
N TRP A 9 -28.24 3.57 0.22
CA TRP A 9 -27.55 2.44 0.85
C TRP A 9 -26.06 2.38 0.46
N SER A 10 -25.71 2.60 -0.80
CA SER A 10 -24.31 2.64 -1.23
C SER A 10 -23.50 3.76 -0.57
N LYS A 11 -24.11 4.95 -0.40
CA LYS A 11 -23.51 6.07 0.33
C LYS A 11 -23.33 5.81 1.82
N ALA A 12 -24.26 5.07 2.44
CA ALA A 12 -24.14 4.70 3.84
C ALA A 12 -23.01 3.68 4.04
N ILE A 13 -22.93 2.66 3.17
CA ILE A 13 -21.86 1.66 3.19
C ILE A 13 -20.50 2.32 2.96
N SER A 14 -20.37 3.19 1.96
CA SER A 14 -19.09 3.85 1.68
C SER A 14 -18.62 4.73 2.85
N ARG A 15 -19.54 5.37 3.59
CA ARG A 15 -19.19 6.10 4.82
C ARG A 15 -18.70 5.17 5.92
N ILE A 16 -19.38 4.04 6.14
CA ILE A 16 -18.99 3.06 7.15
C ILE A 16 -17.62 2.46 6.83
N VAL A 17 -17.39 2.10 5.56
CA VAL A 17 -16.10 1.60 5.08
C VAL A 17 -15.01 2.65 5.30
N LEU A 18 -15.29 3.92 5.02
CA LEU A 18 -14.34 5.02 5.16
C LEU A 18 -13.98 5.31 6.61
N GLU A 19 -14.97 5.37 7.49
CA GLU A 19 -14.75 5.52 8.94
C GLU A 19 -13.92 4.34 9.47
N SER A 20 -14.29 3.12 9.08
CA SER A 20 -13.55 1.91 9.45
C SER A 20 -12.11 1.92 8.92
N SER A 21 -11.89 2.40 7.69
CA SER A 21 -10.56 2.54 7.09
C SER A 21 -9.67 3.50 7.86
N PHE A 22 -10.22 4.64 8.30
CA PHE A 22 -9.49 5.62 9.11
C PHE A 22 -9.05 5.05 10.46
N PHE A 23 -9.91 4.27 11.12
CA PHE A 23 -9.63 3.67 12.43
C PHE A 23 -8.88 2.34 12.37
N ALA A 24 -8.79 1.70 11.21
CA ALA A 24 -8.10 0.43 11.04
C ALA A 24 -6.64 0.42 11.54
N PRO A 25 -5.79 1.44 11.30
CA PRO A 25 -4.45 1.55 11.90
C PRO A 25 -4.46 1.44 13.43
N TYR A 26 -5.43 2.09 14.09
CA TYR A 26 -5.60 2.05 15.54
C TYR A 26 -6.12 0.68 16.01
N MET A 27 -7.08 0.08 15.30
CA MET A 27 -7.54 -1.29 15.58
C MET A 27 -6.40 -2.29 15.48
N GLY A 28 -5.46 -2.09 14.54
CA GLY A 28 -4.27 -2.92 14.43
C GLY A 28 -3.36 -2.88 15.66
N VAL A 29 -3.25 -1.73 16.34
CA VAL A 29 -2.52 -1.60 17.60
C VAL A 29 -3.22 -2.37 18.71
N GLN A 30 -4.55 -2.21 18.83
CA GLN A 30 -5.35 -2.91 19.83
C GLN A 30 -5.30 -4.42 19.63
N TYR A 31 -5.43 -4.88 18.39
CA TYR A 31 -5.36 -6.29 18.03
C TYR A 31 -3.99 -6.88 18.33
N PHE A 32 -2.91 -6.16 18.00
CA PHE A 32 -1.57 -6.57 18.37
C PHE A 32 -1.40 -6.71 19.89
N ALA A 33 -1.98 -5.80 20.67
CA ALA A 33 -1.93 -5.89 22.14
C ALA A 33 -2.76 -7.04 22.70
N ALA A 34 -3.89 -7.38 22.07
CA ALA A 34 -4.77 -8.47 22.48
C ALA A 34 -4.21 -9.86 22.11
N GLU A 35 -3.53 -9.96 20.97
CA GLU A 35 -3.10 -11.23 20.40
C GLU A 35 -1.60 -11.51 20.64
N SER A 36 -1.31 -12.20 21.74
CA SER A 36 0.07 -12.51 22.15
C SER A 36 0.84 -13.39 21.15
N GLU A 37 0.14 -14.11 20.27
CA GLU A 37 0.78 -14.92 19.21
C GLU A 37 1.53 -14.08 18.16
N LEU A 38 1.19 -12.80 18.01
CA LEU A 38 1.86 -11.90 17.07
C LEU A 38 3.17 -11.32 17.63
N TRP A 39 3.33 -11.32 18.95
CA TRP A 39 4.51 -10.78 19.63
C TRP A 39 5.80 -11.51 19.27
N PRO A 40 5.89 -12.85 19.26
CA PRO A 40 7.11 -13.54 18.85
C PRO A 40 7.50 -13.20 17.40
N VAL A 41 6.54 -13.02 16.49
CA VAL A 41 6.81 -12.60 15.10
C VAL A 41 7.39 -11.18 15.07
N PHE A 42 6.83 -10.28 15.87
CA PHE A 42 7.34 -8.91 16.01
C PHE A 42 8.75 -8.88 16.62
N LEU A 43 9.00 -9.61 17.71
CA LEU A 43 10.31 -9.70 18.35
C LEU A 43 11.34 -10.38 17.44
N ALA A 44 10.97 -11.45 16.75
CA ALA A 44 11.82 -12.12 15.75
C ALA A 44 12.17 -11.21 14.58
N THR A 45 11.38 -10.17 14.33
CA THR A 45 11.67 -9.13 13.33
C THR A 45 12.55 -8.02 13.92
N CYS A 46 12.31 -7.64 15.18
CA CYS A 46 13.04 -6.57 15.86
C CYS A 46 14.49 -6.95 16.18
N ILE A 47 14.77 -8.21 16.50
CA ILE A 47 16.13 -8.66 16.83
C ILE A 47 17.08 -8.53 15.62
N PRO A 48 16.78 -9.09 14.43
CA PRO A 48 17.58 -8.85 13.23
C PRO A 48 17.65 -7.38 12.83
N ALA A 49 16.57 -6.62 13.04
CA ALA A 49 16.57 -5.18 12.79
C ALA A 49 17.56 -4.43 13.68
N ALA A 50 17.59 -4.76 14.97
CA ALA A 50 18.53 -4.17 15.92
C ALA A 50 19.97 -4.55 15.59
N LEU A 51 20.24 -5.82 15.27
CA LEU A 51 21.57 -6.29 14.86
C LEU A 51 22.05 -5.58 13.58
N LEU A 52 21.18 -5.46 12.58
CA LEU A 52 21.49 -4.74 11.35
C LEU A 52 21.74 -3.25 11.64
N SER A 53 20.91 -2.63 12.48
CA SER A 53 21.08 -1.22 12.86
C SER A 53 22.40 -0.96 13.58
N MET A 54 22.81 -1.89 14.44
CA MET A 54 24.08 -1.81 15.15
C MET A 54 25.25 -1.98 14.19
N GLY A 55 25.17 -2.94 13.25
CA GLY A 55 26.18 -3.14 12.21
C GLY A 55 26.33 -1.91 11.30
N VAL A 56 25.23 -1.35 10.82
CA VAL A 56 25.22 -0.14 9.99
C VAL A 56 25.77 1.05 10.75
N PHE A 57 25.36 1.25 12.01
CA PHE A 57 25.87 2.32 12.86
C PHE A 57 27.38 2.21 13.05
N LEU A 58 27.90 1.04 13.41
CA LEU A 58 29.33 0.81 13.60
C LEU A 58 30.12 1.05 12.31
N LEU A 59 29.62 0.56 11.18
CA LEU A 59 30.26 0.78 9.88
C LEU A 59 30.35 2.28 9.55
N LEU A 60 29.25 3.03 9.72
CA LEU A 60 29.23 4.47 9.47
C LEU A 60 30.10 5.24 10.46
N ALA A 61 30.13 4.83 11.73
CA ALA A 61 30.93 5.44 12.78
C ALA A 61 32.43 5.28 12.52
N VAL A 62 32.86 4.18 11.90
CA VAL A 62 34.28 3.94 11.56
C VAL A 62 34.66 4.58 10.22
N THR A 63 33.78 4.51 9.20
CA THR A 63 34.15 4.89 7.83
C THR A 63 33.82 6.35 7.49
N ILE A 64 32.56 6.77 7.67
CA ILE A 64 32.07 8.07 7.20
C ILE A 64 32.20 9.14 8.29
N PHE A 65 31.93 8.78 9.54
CA PHE A 65 31.86 9.72 10.66
C PHE A 65 33.17 10.49 10.90
N PRO A 66 34.38 9.89 10.90
CA PRO A 66 35.60 10.65 11.19
C PRO A 66 35.86 11.74 10.16
N ILE A 67 35.64 11.43 8.88
CA ILE A 67 35.80 12.37 7.76
C ILE A 67 34.77 13.49 7.85
N TYR A 68 33.50 13.14 8.08
CA TYR A 68 32.42 14.12 8.16
C TYR A 68 32.54 15.02 9.40
N ALA A 69 32.86 14.45 10.55
CA ALA A 69 33.08 15.18 11.81
C ALA A 69 34.26 16.15 11.68
N PHE A 70 35.34 15.73 11.02
CA PHE A 70 36.48 16.61 10.75
C PHE A 70 36.07 17.82 9.90
N VAL A 71 35.42 17.59 8.76
CA VAL A 71 34.98 18.65 7.85
C VAL A 71 34.01 19.62 8.53
N THR A 72 33.00 19.11 9.22
CA THR A 72 31.98 19.95 9.89
C THR A 72 32.56 20.73 11.08
N THR A 73 33.49 20.13 11.82
CA THR A 73 34.17 20.84 12.94
C THR A 73 35.08 21.95 12.42
N MET A 74 35.73 21.77 11.26
CA MET A 74 36.53 22.82 10.62
C MET A 74 35.67 24.00 10.12
N VAL A 75 34.50 23.71 9.57
CA VAL A 75 33.61 24.76 9.00
C VAL A 75 32.82 25.50 10.07
N THR A 76 32.26 24.77 11.04
CA THR A 76 31.27 25.30 11.99
C THR A 76 31.80 25.35 13.43
N GLY A 77 33.06 24.97 13.66
CA GLY A 77 33.67 24.91 14.99
C GLY A 77 33.14 23.74 15.84
N PRO A 78 33.15 23.84 17.18
CA PRO A 78 32.76 22.74 18.07
C PRO A 78 31.28 22.32 17.92
N PHE A 79 30.41 23.20 17.47
CA PHE A 79 29.02 22.87 17.13
C PHE A 79 28.92 21.90 15.94
N GLY A 80 29.94 21.87 15.07
CA GLY A 80 30.04 20.93 13.96
C GLY A 80 30.08 19.47 14.43
N LEU A 81 30.75 19.18 15.55
CA LEU A 81 30.80 17.84 16.11
C LEU A 81 29.43 17.36 16.62
N ILE A 82 28.67 18.24 17.26
CA ILE A 82 27.30 17.95 17.71
C ILE A 82 26.42 17.65 16.49
N SER A 83 26.52 18.48 15.44
CA SER A 83 25.81 18.25 14.18
C SER A 83 26.22 16.92 13.54
N ALA A 84 27.51 16.56 13.58
CA ALA A 84 28.01 15.31 13.02
C ALA A 84 27.44 14.08 13.72
N ILE A 85 27.33 14.11 15.05
CA ILE A 85 26.72 13.03 15.84
C ILE A 85 25.24 12.89 15.49
N ILE A 86 24.49 13.99 15.44
CA ILE A 86 23.06 13.97 15.08
C ILE A 86 22.87 13.39 13.67
N THR A 87 23.66 13.86 12.70
CA THR A 87 23.61 13.36 11.32
C THR A 87 23.95 11.88 11.25
N LEU A 88 24.92 11.39 12.03
CA LEU A 88 25.27 9.97 12.07
C LEU A 88 24.07 9.11 12.50
N PHE A 89 23.36 9.50 13.55
CA PHE A 89 22.15 8.79 13.99
C PHE A 89 21.04 8.80 12.92
N LEU A 90 20.83 9.95 12.28
CA LEU A 90 19.82 10.09 11.22
C LEU A 90 20.14 9.21 10.01
N LEU A 91 21.38 9.27 9.52
CA LEU A 91 21.84 8.50 8.37
C LEU A 91 21.81 7.00 8.66
N SER A 92 22.25 6.60 9.86
CA SER A 92 22.21 5.20 10.30
C SER A 92 20.76 4.67 10.33
N ARG A 93 19.82 5.43 10.91
CA ARG A 93 18.40 5.06 10.91
C ARG A 93 17.87 4.90 9.49
N GLN A 94 18.17 5.84 8.61
CA GLN A 94 17.62 5.88 7.25
C GLN A 94 18.16 4.73 6.38
N LEU A 95 19.47 4.46 6.45
CA LEU A 95 20.09 3.32 5.79
C LEU A 95 19.60 1.98 6.35
N THR A 96 19.47 1.88 7.67
CA THR A 96 18.91 0.67 8.31
C THR A 96 17.51 0.40 7.77
N VAL A 97 16.58 1.35 7.89
CA VAL A 97 15.20 1.17 7.41
C VAL A 97 15.16 0.82 5.91
N TRP A 98 16.00 1.45 5.10
CA TRP A 98 16.10 1.14 3.68
C TRP A 98 16.56 -0.32 3.44
N LEU A 99 17.57 -0.79 4.16
CA LEU A 99 18.03 -2.18 4.09
C LEU A 99 16.98 -3.18 4.60
N LEU A 100 16.33 -2.89 5.74
CA LEU A 100 15.25 -3.74 6.29
C LEU A 100 14.11 -3.90 5.26
N ASN A 101 13.78 -2.82 4.54
CA ASN A 101 12.77 -2.81 3.49
C ASN A 101 13.09 -3.71 2.30
N ILE A 102 14.38 -3.88 1.98
CA ILE A 102 14.86 -4.74 0.89
C ILE A 102 14.89 -6.20 1.33
N VAL A 103 15.38 -6.46 2.55
CA VAL A 103 15.71 -7.82 3.00
C VAL A 103 14.47 -8.58 3.47
N PHE A 104 13.76 -8.09 4.48
CA PHE A 104 12.74 -8.91 5.16
C PHE A 104 11.38 -8.25 5.37
N ILE A 105 11.27 -6.91 5.45
CA ILE A 105 10.04 -6.30 5.97
C ILE A 105 8.83 -6.64 5.11
N ARG A 106 9.01 -6.76 3.78
CA ARG A 106 7.94 -7.12 2.86
C ARG A 106 7.45 -8.54 3.07
N GLN A 107 8.35 -9.47 3.36
CA GLN A 107 8.01 -10.87 3.62
C GLN A 107 7.31 -11.01 4.97
N VAL A 108 7.82 -10.33 5.99
CA VAL A 108 7.21 -10.27 7.33
C VAL A 108 5.80 -9.67 7.25
N GLN A 109 5.65 -8.53 6.58
CA GLN A 109 4.34 -7.89 6.37
C GLN A 109 3.36 -8.82 5.65
N ALA A 110 3.78 -9.51 4.59
CA ALA A 110 2.94 -10.50 3.90
C ALA A 110 2.50 -11.65 4.83
N SER A 111 3.46 -12.24 5.56
CA SER A 111 3.19 -13.36 6.47
C SER A 111 2.22 -13.01 7.59
N ILE A 112 2.36 -11.82 8.18
CA ILE A 112 1.44 -11.34 9.24
C ILE A 112 0.07 -11.04 8.65
N PHE A 113 0.03 -10.43 7.47
CA PHE A 113 -1.22 -10.14 6.78
C PHE A 113 -2.01 -11.43 6.56
N ASP A 114 -1.35 -12.49 6.05
CA ASP A 114 -1.96 -13.80 5.84
C ASP A 114 -2.42 -14.44 7.16
N THR A 115 -1.64 -14.29 8.24
CA THR A 115 -1.96 -14.81 9.56
C THR A 115 -3.23 -14.15 10.12
N VAL A 116 -3.33 -12.82 9.99
CA VAL A 116 -4.51 -12.06 10.43
C VAL A 116 -5.73 -12.43 9.59
N LEU A 117 -5.60 -12.52 8.27
CA LEU A 117 -6.70 -12.97 7.39
C LEU A 117 -7.22 -14.35 7.80
N LYS A 118 -6.32 -15.29 8.11
CA LYS A 118 -6.70 -16.65 8.58
C LYS A 118 -7.46 -16.60 9.89
N LYS A 119 -7.04 -15.77 10.84
CA LYS A 119 -7.72 -15.64 12.15
C LYS A 119 -9.10 -15.01 12.04
N GLU A 120 -9.26 -14.01 11.19
CA GLU A 120 -10.54 -13.33 10.97
C GLU A 120 -11.50 -14.10 10.04
N GLY A 121 -11.18 -15.36 9.68
CA GLY A 121 -12.04 -16.20 8.85
C GLY A 121 -12.02 -15.88 7.35
N ALA A 122 -11.09 -15.02 6.91
CA ALA A 122 -10.81 -14.69 5.50
C ALA A 122 -9.57 -15.44 4.97
N GLY A 123 -9.23 -16.58 5.59
CA GLY A 123 -8.09 -17.42 5.20
C GLY A 123 -8.30 -18.17 3.89
N ASP A 124 -9.54 -18.28 3.44
CA ASP A 124 -9.94 -18.84 2.14
C ASP A 124 -9.28 -18.12 0.97
N ILE A 125 -9.02 -16.81 1.11
CA ILE A 125 -8.31 -16.00 0.11
C ILE A 125 -6.90 -16.53 -0.14
N ALA A 126 -6.15 -16.77 0.94
CA ALA A 126 -4.77 -17.26 0.86
C ALA A 126 -4.72 -18.69 0.31
N ILE A 127 -5.67 -19.53 0.71
CA ILE A 127 -5.81 -20.90 0.23
C ILE A 127 -6.16 -20.91 -1.28
N ARG A 128 -7.10 -20.07 -1.71
CA ARG A 128 -7.49 -19.91 -3.11
C ARG A 128 -6.31 -19.43 -3.96
N HIS A 129 -5.50 -18.52 -3.45
CA HIS A 129 -4.27 -18.10 -4.11
C HIS A 129 -3.31 -19.29 -4.31
N GLU A 130 -3.06 -20.11 -3.28
CA GLU A 130 -2.18 -21.28 -3.36
C GLU A 130 -2.63 -22.28 -4.44
N PHE A 131 -3.94 -22.58 -4.48
CA PHE A 131 -4.52 -23.45 -5.52
C PHE A 131 -4.41 -22.88 -6.94
N MET A 132 -4.60 -21.57 -7.10
CA MET A 132 -4.56 -20.90 -8.41
C MET A 132 -3.12 -20.69 -8.90
N HIS A 133 -2.18 -20.44 -7.98
CA HIS A 133 -0.77 -20.21 -8.28
C HIS A 133 -0.07 -21.48 -8.79
N SER A 134 -0.53 -22.66 -8.36
CA SER A 134 -0.06 -23.96 -8.85
C SER A 134 -0.20 -24.15 -10.37
N ARG A 135 -0.90 -23.28 -11.11
CA ARG A 135 -1.14 -23.46 -12.55
C ARG A 135 -0.37 -22.56 -13.50
N TYR A 136 0.34 -21.51 -13.06
CA TYR A 136 1.19 -20.72 -13.97
C TYR A 136 2.08 -19.71 -13.22
N THR A 137 3.40 -19.80 -13.37
CA THR A 137 4.31 -18.70 -12.94
C THR A 137 5.22 -18.26 -14.08
N PRO A 138 4.86 -17.22 -14.84
CA PRO A 138 5.81 -16.55 -15.70
C PRO A 138 6.71 -15.68 -14.82
N LYS A 139 7.97 -16.08 -14.64
CA LYS A 139 9.01 -15.25 -14.04
C LYS A 139 9.19 -14.01 -14.93
N LYS A 140 8.69 -12.85 -14.49
CA LYS A 140 8.97 -11.58 -15.20
C LYS A 140 10.45 -11.22 -15.01
N PRO A 141 11.18 -10.86 -16.08
CA PRO A 141 12.58 -10.47 -15.98
C PRO A 141 12.72 -9.19 -15.14
N MET A 142 13.64 -9.23 -14.18
CA MET A 142 13.92 -8.21 -13.15
C MET A 142 14.45 -6.88 -13.75
N GLN A 143 14.90 -6.88 -15.01
CA GLN A 143 15.79 -5.86 -15.53
C GLN A 143 15.10 -4.62 -16.13
N HIS A 144 13.82 -4.70 -16.54
CA HIS A 144 13.12 -3.58 -17.21
C HIS A 144 12.38 -2.61 -16.26
N ARG A 145 12.40 -2.87 -14.95
CA ARG A 145 11.63 -2.11 -13.95
C ARG A 145 12.42 -0.96 -13.31
N LEU A 146 13.75 -0.97 -13.42
CA LEU A 146 14.61 0.00 -12.73
C LEU A 146 14.62 1.39 -13.40
N TYR A 147 14.58 1.50 -14.73
CA TYR A 147 14.73 2.81 -15.38
C TYR A 147 13.44 3.66 -15.36
N TYR A 148 12.30 3.07 -15.72
CA TYR A 148 11.02 3.79 -15.83
C TYR A 148 10.29 4.04 -14.49
N GLN A 149 10.72 3.38 -13.40
CA GLN A 149 10.11 3.54 -12.08
C GLN A 149 10.94 4.41 -11.13
N PHE A 150 12.26 4.54 -11.35
CA PHE A 150 13.15 5.27 -10.45
C PHE A 150 13.15 6.78 -10.70
N LEU A 151 13.10 7.26 -11.94
CA LEU A 151 13.05 8.70 -12.26
C LEU A 151 11.83 9.42 -11.65
N PRO A 152 10.58 8.95 -11.84
CA PRO A 152 9.41 9.59 -11.22
C PRO A 152 9.33 9.35 -9.70
N PHE A 153 10.04 8.35 -9.18
CA PHE A 153 10.16 8.12 -7.75
C PHE A 153 11.06 9.19 -7.12
N ILE A 154 12.26 9.42 -7.66
CA ILE A 154 13.20 10.40 -7.13
C ILE A 154 12.62 11.82 -7.17
N SER A 155 12.02 12.24 -8.28
CA SER A 155 11.45 13.60 -8.37
C SER A 155 10.34 13.85 -7.35
N ARG A 156 9.51 12.84 -7.09
CA ARG A 156 8.44 12.92 -6.09
C ARG A 156 8.97 12.94 -4.66
N GLU A 157 9.94 12.08 -4.33
CA GLU A 157 10.52 12.07 -2.98
C GLU A 157 11.29 13.38 -2.70
N VAL A 158 12.01 13.91 -3.69
CA VAL A 158 12.67 15.24 -3.57
C VAL A 158 11.63 16.34 -3.35
N PHE A 159 10.50 16.30 -4.06
CA PHE A 159 9.41 17.25 -3.84
C PHE A 159 8.84 17.17 -2.42
N TYR A 160 8.64 15.96 -1.87
CA TYR A 160 8.18 15.80 -0.49
C TYR A 160 9.18 16.32 0.54
N ILE A 161 10.48 16.12 0.30
CA ILE A 161 11.54 16.65 1.15
C ILE A 161 11.50 18.18 1.14
N LEU A 162 11.41 18.80 -0.04
CA LEU A 162 11.34 20.26 -0.19
C LEU A 162 10.12 20.84 0.53
N LEU A 163 8.97 20.17 0.43
CA LEU A 163 7.73 20.60 1.07
C LEU A 163 7.77 20.43 2.60
N GLY A 164 8.51 19.43 3.08
CA GLY A 164 8.76 19.18 4.50
C GLY A 164 9.72 20.18 5.17
N ILE A 165 10.39 21.06 4.41
CA ILE A 165 11.28 22.10 4.97
C ILE A 165 10.48 23.17 5.73
N ILE A 166 9.20 23.35 5.42
CA ILE A 166 8.31 24.29 6.13
C ILE A 166 7.93 23.68 7.50
N PRO A 167 8.42 24.21 8.62
CA PRO A 167 8.13 23.67 9.95
C PRO A 167 6.64 23.77 10.25
N LEU A 168 6.13 22.87 11.09
CA LEU A 168 4.72 22.69 11.45
C LEU A 168 3.80 22.28 10.30
N VAL A 169 3.72 23.04 9.21
CA VAL A 169 2.71 22.85 8.15
C VAL A 169 3.15 21.81 7.12
N GLY A 170 4.44 21.80 6.76
CA GLY A 170 5.00 20.89 5.77
C GLY A 170 4.71 19.42 6.04
N PRO A 171 4.98 18.90 7.27
CA PRO A 171 4.70 17.51 7.60
C PRO A 171 3.23 17.09 7.39
N PHE A 172 2.26 17.94 7.76
CA PHE A 172 0.84 17.61 7.56
C PHE A 172 0.48 17.58 6.08
N ILE A 173 0.96 18.53 5.27
CA ILE A 173 0.71 18.51 3.82
C ILE A 173 1.32 17.25 3.19
N VAL A 174 2.55 16.90 3.59
CA VAL A 174 3.21 15.68 3.11
C VAL A 174 2.40 14.44 3.47
N ILE A 175 1.82 14.38 4.67
CA ILE A 175 0.93 13.28 5.08
C ILE A 175 -0.28 13.19 4.15
N PHE A 176 -0.97 14.30 3.89
CA PHE A 176 -2.14 14.31 3.00
C PHE A 176 -1.79 13.82 1.59
N ILE A 177 -0.65 14.23 1.04
CA ILE A 177 -0.23 13.81 -0.30
C ILE A 177 0.23 12.35 -0.32
N GLN A 178 0.90 11.88 0.73
CA GLN A 178 1.42 10.51 0.80
C GLN A 178 0.38 9.46 1.22
N ALA A 179 -0.67 9.87 1.93
CA ALA A 179 -1.71 8.99 2.46
C ALA A 179 -2.29 7.99 1.44
N PRO A 180 -2.79 8.39 0.25
CA PRO A 180 -3.33 7.43 -0.71
C PRO A 180 -2.28 6.39 -1.16
N ILE A 181 -1.04 6.82 -1.31
CA ILE A 181 0.08 5.94 -1.69
C ILE A 181 0.39 4.96 -0.54
N LYS A 182 0.33 5.43 0.71
CA LYS A 182 0.52 4.60 1.90
C LYS A 182 -0.54 3.49 1.95
N GLY A 183 -1.82 3.83 1.85
CA GLY A 183 -2.91 2.85 1.83
C GLY A 183 -2.77 1.83 0.70
N TYR A 184 -2.52 2.30 -0.52
CA TYR A 184 -2.28 1.43 -1.67
C TYR A 184 -1.09 0.47 -1.47
N LYS A 185 0.01 0.95 -0.89
CA LYS A 185 1.20 0.13 -0.63
C LYS A 185 0.94 -0.94 0.42
N THR A 186 0.25 -0.61 1.50
CA THR A 186 -0.07 -1.56 2.58
C THR A 186 -1.05 -2.63 2.08
N HIS A 187 -2.04 -2.26 1.27
CA HIS A 187 -3.01 -3.21 0.71
C HIS A 187 -2.49 -4.01 -0.50
N LYS A 188 -1.24 -3.76 -0.94
CA LYS A 188 -0.67 -4.38 -2.14
C LYS A 188 -0.62 -5.91 -2.05
N HIS A 189 -0.38 -6.46 -0.86
CA HIS A 189 -0.32 -7.90 -0.65
C HIS A 189 -1.67 -8.56 -0.97
N TYR A 190 -2.78 -7.94 -0.56
CA TYR A 190 -4.12 -8.42 -0.89
C TYR A 190 -4.36 -8.50 -2.40
N TYR A 191 -3.95 -7.48 -3.18
CA TYR A 191 -4.08 -7.55 -4.65
C TYR A 191 -3.31 -8.72 -5.26
N HIS A 192 -2.18 -9.09 -4.65
CA HIS A 192 -1.40 -10.26 -5.06
C HIS A 192 -2.15 -11.55 -4.73
N LEU A 193 -2.71 -11.68 -3.52
CA LEU A 193 -3.54 -12.82 -3.13
C LEU A 193 -4.75 -12.99 -4.07
N MET A 194 -5.38 -11.88 -4.46
CA MET A 194 -6.51 -11.88 -5.39
C MET A 194 -6.13 -12.13 -6.86
N MET A 195 -4.83 -12.21 -7.19
CA MET A 195 -4.33 -12.39 -8.54
C MET A 195 -4.84 -11.33 -9.55
N TRP A 196 -5.11 -10.11 -9.07
CA TRP A 196 -5.63 -9.05 -9.93
C TRP A 196 -4.58 -8.49 -10.89
N ASN A 197 -5.00 -8.18 -12.11
CA ASN A 197 -4.17 -7.50 -13.10
C ASN A 197 -4.14 -5.98 -12.88
N TYR A 198 -3.27 -5.27 -13.60
CA TYR A 198 -3.10 -3.82 -13.43
C TYR A 198 -4.41 -3.02 -13.68
N VAL A 199 -5.22 -3.44 -14.65
CA VAL A 199 -6.48 -2.76 -14.99
C VAL A 199 -7.52 -2.93 -13.87
N GLN A 200 -7.62 -4.14 -13.32
CA GLN A 200 -8.47 -4.47 -12.19
C GLN A 200 -8.05 -3.68 -10.94
N ILE A 201 -6.76 -3.68 -10.61
CA ILE A 201 -6.22 -2.92 -9.48
C ILE A 201 -6.50 -1.43 -9.64
N ASN A 202 -6.25 -0.85 -10.82
CA ASN A 202 -6.48 0.58 -11.05
C ASN A 202 -7.98 0.96 -10.95
N ARG A 203 -8.88 0.07 -11.39
CA ARG A 203 -10.33 0.27 -11.24
C ARG A 203 -10.74 0.22 -9.77
N PHE A 204 -10.30 -0.81 -9.07
CA PHE A 204 -10.56 -0.96 -7.64
C PHE A 204 -10.02 0.24 -6.84
N TYR A 205 -8.79 0.65 -7.13
CA TYR A 205 -8.16 1.78 -6.47
C TYR A 205 -8.92 3.09 -6.67
N LYS A 206 -9.48 3.33 -7.86
CA LYS A 206 -10.30 4.53 -8.13
C LYS A 206 -11.59 4.56 -7.31
N GLU A 207 -12.22 3.40 -7.13
CA GLU A 207 -13.43 3.31 -6.32
C GLU A 207 -13.14 3.54 -4.83
N TYR A 208 -12.14 2.85 -4.30
CA TYR A 208 -11.77 2.87 -2.87
C TYR A 208 -10.68 3.91 -2.54
N GLN A 209 -10.48 4.92 -3.39
CA GLN A 209 -9.38 5.90 -3.23
C GLN A 209 -9.51 6.67 -1.91
N SER A 210 -10.73 7.03 -1.53
CA SER A 210 -11.02 7.75 -0.29
C SER A 210 -10.67 6.90 0.93
N ASP A 211 -10.91 5.60 0.87
CA ASP A 211 -10.62 4.65 1.95
C ASP A 211 -9.12 4.45 2.13
N TYR A 212 -8.36 4.33 1.03
CA TYR A 212 -6.90 4.32 1.10
C TYR A 212 -6.32 5.61 1.64
N THR A 213 -6.94 6.74 1.31
CA THR A 213 -6.52 8.04 1.83
C THR A 213 -6.79 8.12 3.33
N ALA A 214 -7.99 7.73 3.78
CA ALA A 214 -8.37 7.73 5.19
C ALA A 214 -7.45 6.81 6.02
N PHE A 215 -7.26 5.57 5.57
CA PHE A 215 -6.31 4.64 6.18
C PHE A 215 -4.88 5.20 6.19
N GLY A 216 -4.43 5.76 5.06
CA GLY A 216 -3.10 6.32 4.92
C GLY A 216 -2.83 7.48 5.87
N ILE A 217 -3.81 8.36 6.09
CA ILE A 217 -3.72 9.45 7.07
C ILE A 217 -3.53 8.87 8.47
N GLY A 218 -4.41 7.96 8.91
CA GLY A 218 -4.30 7.36 10.24
C GLY A 218 -2.97 6.62 10.45
N ALA A 219 -2.54 5.85 9.45
CA ALA A 219 -1.29 5.11 9.47
C ALA A 219 -0.06 6.04 9.56
N LEU A 220 -0.03 7.11 8.75
CA LEU A 220 1.08 8.06 8.73
C LEU A 220 1.13 8.90 10.01
N LEU A 221 -0.02 9.28 10.58
CA LEU A 221 -0.09 9.99 11.86
C LEU A 221 0.50 9.15 13.00
N LEU A 222 0.18 7.85 13.06
CA LEU A 222 0.82 6.95 14.03
C LEU A 222 2.33 6.84 13.79
N GLU A 223 2.76 6.76 12.54
CA GLU A 223 4.19 6.67 12.18
C GLU A 223 4.98 7.96 12.44
N MET A 224 4.31 9.10 12.69
CA MET A 224 4.98 10.35 13.09
C MET A 224 5.68 10.23 14.45
N VAL A 225 5.25 9.31 15.32
CA VAL A 225 5.81 9.17 16.65
C VAL A 225 7.27 8.70 16.53
N PRO A 226 8.26 9.53 16.95
CA PRO A 226 9.66 9.18 16.83
C PRO A 226 9.98 7.96 17.69
N GLY A 227 10.84 7.08 17.17
CA GLY A 227 11.24 5.84 17.85
C GLY A 227 10.26 4.67 17.69
N LEU A 228 8.98 4.91 17.37
CA LEU A 228 7.95 3.87 17.22
C LEU A 228 7.55 3.58 15.77
N THR A 229 8.24 4.17 14.79
CA THR A 229 7.88 4.02 13.36
C THR A 229 7.79 2.56 12.92
N VAL A 230 8.75 1.70 13.31
CA VAL A 230 8.76 0.28 12.90
C VAL A 230 7.62 -0.50 13.55
N PHE A 231 7.34 -0.19 14.82
CA PHE A 231 6.19 -0.74 15.53
C PHE A 231 4.88 -0.37 14.83
N PHE A 232 4.69 0.92 14.52
CA PHE A 232 3.48 1.36 13.83
C PHE A 232 3.39 0.85 12.40
N MET A 233 4.50 0.68 11.67
CA MET A 233 4.47 0.00 10.36
C MET A 233 3.93 -1.43 10.45
N PHE A 234 4.25 -2.13 11.55
CA PHE A 234 3.76 -3.48 11.82
C PHE A 234 2.27 -3.49 12.18
N THR A 235 1.85 -2.65 13.12
CA THR A 235 0.44 -2.57 13.55
C THR A 235 -0.46 -2.01 12.45
N ASN A 236 0.02 -1.07 11.63
CA ASN A 236 -0.70 -0.56 10.47
C ASN A 236 -0.96 -1.69 9.46
N ASN A 237 0.01 -2.59 9.26
CA ASN A 237 -0.19 -3.74 8.38
C ASN A 237 -1.23 -4.73 8.92
N ILE A 238 -1.23 -4.98 10.24
CA ILE A 238 -2.30 -5.76 10.92
C ILE A 238 -3.65 -5.07 10.73
N GLY A 239 -3.72 -3.76 10.98
CA GLY A 239 -4.93 -2.97 10.81
C GLY A 239 -5.48 -3.04 9.38
N MET A 240 -4.60 -3.00 8.38
CA MET A 240 -4.99 -3.18 6.99
C MET A 240 -5.57 -4.58 6.74
N ALA A 241 -4.93 -5.63 7.28
CA ALA A 241 -5.43 -6.99 7.15
C ALA A 241 -6.80 -7.19 7.81
N LEU A 242 -7.05 -6.57 8.97
CA LEU A 242 -8.35 -6.58 9.65
C LEU A 242 -9.43 -5.89 8.81
N TRP A 243 -9.12 -4.72 8.26
CA TRP A 243 -10.03 -4.01 7.36
C TRP A 243 -10.33 -4.84 6.12
N THR A 244 -9.30 -5.43 5.51
CA THR A 244 -9.45 -6.32 4.37
C THR A 244 -10.33 -7.53 4.70
N ALA A 245 -10.08 -8.22 5.82
CA ALA A 245 -10.88 -9.38 6.23
C ALA A 245 -12.37 -9.01 6.40
N ARG A 246 -12.64 -7.84 6.98
CA ARG A 246 -13.99 -7.35 7.22
C ARG A 246 -14.77 -7.04 5.93
N TYR A 247 -14.13 -6.42 4.95
CA TYR A 247 -14.80 -5.93 3.73
C TYR A 247 -14.48 -6.74 2.48
N HIS A 248 -13.76 -7.86 2.62
CA HIS A 248 -13.34 -8.68 1.49
C HIS A 248 -14.49 -9.10 0.58
N ARG A 249 -15.64 -9.50 1.15
CA ARG A 249 -16.83 -9.92 0.38
C ARG A 249 -17.39 -8.77 -0.46
N ASP A 250 -17.46 -7.57 0.10
CA ASP A 250 -17.91 -6.37 -0.61
C ASP A 250 -16.95 -6.03 -1.77
N PHE A 251 -15.64 -6.24 -1.55
CA PHE A 251 -14.62 -6.05 -2.59
C PHE A 251 -14.78 -7.06 -3.74
N GLU A 252 -15.05 -8.33 -3.43
CA GLU A 252 -15.31 -9.34 -4.45
C GLU A 252 -16.59 -9.05 -5.24
N ASP A 253 -17.68 -8.68 -4.55
CA ASP A 253 -18.95 -8.35 -5.20
C ASP A 253 -18.82 -7.16 -6.14
N PHE A 254 -18.12 -6.11 -5.72
CA PHE A 254 -17.80 -4.97 -6.59
C PHE A 254 -17.02 -5.40 -7.84
N MET A 255 -16.03 -6.27 -7.67
CA MET A 255 -15.20 -6.74 -8.78
C MET A 255 -15.97 -7.64 -9.73
N ARG A 256 -16.89 -8.46 -9.22
CA ARG A 256 -17.80 -9.31 -10.01
C ARG A 256 -18.77 -8.48 -10.84
N ASP A 257 -19.47 -7.53 -10.23
CA ASP A 257 -20.36 -6.59 -10.95
C ASP A 257 -19.59 -5.81 -12.03
N SER A 258 -18.38 -5.38 -11.69
CA SER A 258 -17.50 -4.68 -12.62
C SER A 258 -16.99 -5.53 -13.78
N SER A 259 -16.91 -6.85 -13.64
CA SER A 259 -16.53 -7.75 -14.75
C SER A 259 -17.67 -8.07 -15.69
N ASP A 260 -18.91 -7.98 -15.24
CA ASP A 260 -20.09 -8.28 -16.05
C ASP A 260 -20.44 -7.11 -17.00
N LYS A 261 -20.24 -5.86 -16.57
CA LYS A 261 -20.54 -4.65 -17.37
C LYS A 261 -19.83 -4.57 -18.74
N PRO A 262 -18.52 -4.90 -18.89
CA PRO A 262 -17.87 -4.98 -20.19
C PRO A 262 -18.50 -6.02 -21.12
N SER A 263 -18.98 -7.15 -20.58
CA SER A 263 -19.61 -8.21 -21.37
C SER A 263 -21.02 -7.80 -21.84
N GLU A 264 -21.74 -7.05 -21.00
CA GLU A 264 -23.06 -6.51 -21.34
C GLU A 264 -22.95 -5.46 -22.45
N LYS A 265 -22.00 -4.52 -22.33
CA LYS A 265 -21.71 -3.56 -23.42
C LYS A 265 -21.26 -4.23 -24.72
N ALA A 266 -20.53 -5.34 -24.64
CA ALA A 266 -20.14 -6.11 -25.81
C ALA A 266 -21.37 -6.77 -26.47
N LYS A 267 -22.29 -7.33 -25.68
CA LYS A 267 -23.57 -7.87 -26.16
C LYS A 267 -24.47 -6.79 -26.76
N GLU A 268 -24.56 -5.62 -26.12
CA GLU A 268 -25.28 -4.47 -26.68
C GLU A 268 -24.67 -4.05 -28.02
N MET A 269 -23.33 -3.98 -28.11
CA MET A 269 -22.64 -3.65 -29.36
C MET A 269 -22.95 -4.68 -30.46
N GLU A 270 -22.93 -5.98 -30.15
CA GLU A 270 -23.32 -7.03 -31.11
C GLU A 270 -24.80 -6.91 -31.53
N LEU A 271 -25.70 -6.61 -30.61
CA LEU A 271 -27.12 -6.36 -30.91
C LEU A 271 -27.29 -5.16 -31.85
N TRP A 272 -26.61 -4.05 -31.58
CA TRP A 272 -26.61 -2.87 -32.46
C TRP A 272 -26.02 -3.19 -33.83
N LEU A 273 -24.93 -3.95 -33.90
CA LEU A 273 -24.31 -4.36 -35.16
C LEU A 273 -25.22 -5.27 -35.99
N ASN A 274 -25.96 -6.18 -35.34
CA ASN A 274 -26.93 -7.04 -36.01
C ASN A 274 -28.15 -6.26 -36.50
N ALA A 275 -28.69 -5.34 -35.70
CA ALA A 275 -29.79 -4.47 -36.09
C ALA A 275 -29.45 -3.59 -37.32
N LEU A 276 -28.22 -3.06 -37.38
CA LEU A 276 -27.73 -2.30 -38.54
C LEU A 276 -27.54 -3.16 -39.79
N LYS A 277 -27.29 -4.46 -39.63
CA LYS A 277 -27.12 -5.41 -40.73
C LYS A 277 -28.48 -5.83 -41.30
N ASP A 278 -29.46 -6.02 -40.43
CA ASP A 278 -30.85 -6.31 -40.82
C ASP A 278 -31.49 -5.14 -41.55
N ASP A 279 -31.33 -3.90 -41.07
CA ASP A 279 -31.82 -2.67 -41.73
C ASP A 279 -31.28 -2.51 -43.17
N LYS A 280 -29.98 -2.77 -43.37
CA LYS A 280 -29.36 -2.76 -44.70
C LYS A 280 -29.85 -3.88 -45.64
N SER A 281 -30.33 -4.98 -45.08
CA SER A 281 -30.86 -6.10 -45.88
C SER A 281 -32.29 -5.83 -46.37
N THR A 282 -33.12 -5.22 -45.52
CA THR A 282 -34.50 -4.83 -45.84
C THR A 282 -34.54 -3.75 -46.93
N HIS A 283 -33.66 -2.74 -46.85
CA HIS A 283 -33.54 -1.71 -47.89
C HIS A 283 -32.96 -2.21 -49.22
N ARG A 284 -32.29 -3.37 -49.25
CA ARG A 284 -31.83 -3.98 -50.51
C ARG A 284 -32.91 -4.77 -51.23
N ALA A 285 -33.88 -5.33 -50.50
CA ALA A 285 -34.97 -6.10 -51.08
C ALA A 285 -35.98 -5.19 -51.81
N ASP A 286 -36.26 -3.99 -51.28
CA ASP A 286 -37.19 -3.02 -51.86
C ASP A 286 -36.66 -2.30 -53.12
N VAL A 287 -35.35 -2.36 -53.40
CA VAL A 287 -34.73 -1.72 -54.59
C VAL A 287 -34.67 -2.70 -55.78
N THR A 288 -35.07 -3.96 -55.59
CA THR A 288 -35.05 -5.02 -56.61
C THR A 288 -36.43 -5.42 -57.14
N GLN A 289 -37.49 -4.69 -56.78
CA GLN A 289 -38.81 -4.75 -57.45
C GLN A 289 -39.01 -3.52 -58.32
#